data_AF-A0A377DI20-F1
#
_entry.id   AF-A0A377DI20-F1
#
_cell.length_a   1.000
_cell.length_b   1.000
_cell.length_c   1.000
_cell.angle_alpha   90.00
_cell.angle_beta   90.00
_cell.angle_gamma   90.00
#
_symmetry.space_group_name_H-M   'P 1'
#
loop_
_entity.id
_entity.type
_entity.pdbx_description
1 polymer ?
#
loop_
_entity_poly.entity_id
_entity_poly.type
_entity_poly.pdbx_seq_one_letter_code
_entity_poly.pdbx_strand_id
1 'polypeptide(L)' 'MFDSLDNKIIITGHTDAMAYKNNIYNNWNLSGDRALSARRVLEEAGMPEDKVMQVRRNGGPDAAGREESAKCG' A
#
# COMPACT_ATOMS: atom_id res chain seq x y z
N MET A 1 7.13 5.92 -21.60
CA MET A 1 6.62 6.88 -20.60
C MET A 1 7.33 6.73 -19.26
N PHE A 2 7.52 5.51 -18.74
CA PHE A 2 8.29 5.28 -17.51
C PHE A 2 9.82 5.35 -17.70
N ASP A 3 10.31 5.13 -18.91
CA ASP A 3 11.76 5.18 -19.21
C ASP A 3 12.35 6.60 -19.23
N SER A 4 11.52 7.63 -19.37
CA SER A 4 11.99 9.03 -19.37
C SER A 4 12.10 9.63 -17.96
N LEU A 5 11.73 8.88 -16.92
CA LEU A 5 11.74 9.35 -15.54
C LEU A 5 12.62 8.45 -14.68
N ASP A 6 13.77 8.95 -14.23
CA ASP A 6 14.72 8.20 -13.38
C ASP A 6 14.28 8.04 -11.92
N ASN A 7 13.10 8.54 -11.59
CA ASN A 7 12.59 8.51 -10.23
C ASN A 7 12.19 7.09 -9.83
N LYS A 8 12.52 6.76 -8.59
CA LYS A 8 12.01 5.58 -7.92
C LYS A 8 10.61 5.86 -7.37
N ILE A 9 9.75 4.86 -7.41
CA ILE A 9 8.32 4.96 -7.05
C ILE A 9 8.08 4.19 -5.74
N ILE A 10 7.28 4.80 -4.86
CA ILE A 10 6.72 4.16 -3.66
C ILE A 10 5.21 4.08 -3.85
N ILE A 11 4.64 2.90 -3.61
CA ILE A 11 3.20 2.65 -3.72
C ILE A 11 2.66 2.39 -2.32
N THR A 12 1.75 3.23 -1.84
CA THR A 12 1.12 3.06 -0.52
C THR A 12 -0.38 2.85 -0.70
N GLY A 13 -0.90 1.75 -0.16
CA GLY A 13 -2.34 1.53 -0.10
C GLY A 13 -2.94 2.17 1.15
N HIS A 14 -4.09 2.81 1.00
CA HIS A 14 -4.87 3.36 2.10
C HIS A 14 -6.28 2.77 2.11
N THR A 15 -6.80 2.54 3.30
CA THR A 15 -8.19 2.17 3.56
C THR A 15 -8.81 3.16 4.53
N ASP A 16 -10.13 3.15 4.65
CA ASP A 16 -10.85 4.07 5.52
C ASP A 16 -10.70 3.70 7.01
N ALA A 17 -11.23 4.57 7.88
CA ALA A 17 -11.11 4.42 9.33
C ALA A 17 -12.18 3.51 9.96
N MET A 18 -13.17 3.02 9.19
CA MET A 18 -14.13 2.07 9.73
C MET A 18 -13.50 0.69 9.78
N ALA A 19 -13.65 0.00 10.91
CA ALA A 19 -13.16 -1.36 11.04
C ALA A 19 -13.76 -2.25 9.95
N TYR A 20 -12.90 -3.02 9.29
CA TYR A 20 -13.39 -3.97 8.30
C TYR A 20 -14.26 -5.04 9.00
N LYS A 21 -15.33 -5.49 8.33
CA LYS A 21 -16.33 -6.39 8.93
C LYS A 21 -15.78 -7.78 9.32
N ASN A 22 -14.55 -8.10 8.96
CA ASN A 22 -13.92 -9.39 9.15
C ASN A 22 -12.68 -9.26 10.04
N ASN A 23 -12.54 -10.16 11.01
CA ASN A 23 -11.40 -10.18 11.94
C ASN A 23 -10.15 -10.87 11.37
N ILE A 24 -10.29 -11.68 10.32
CA ILE A 24 -9.19 -12.41 9.66
C ILE A 24 -8.62 -11.60 8.49
N TYR A 25 -9.46 -10.81 7.84
CA TYR A 25 -9.08 -9.94 6.74
C TYR A 25 -9.47 -8.52 7.11
N ASN A 26 -8.50 -7.68 7.42
CA ASN A 26 -8.74 -6.34 7.91
C ASN A 26 -8.25 -5.28 6.90
N ASN A 27 -8.38 -4.02 7.29
CA ASN A 27 -7.91 -2.90 6.51
C ASN A 27 -6.40 -2.91 6.21
N TRP A 28 -5.59 -3.62 7.00
CA TRP A 28 -4.16 -3.83 6.72
C TRP A 28 -3.94 -4.77 5.53
N ASN A 29 -4.64 -5.90 5.51
CA ASN A 29 -4.60 -6.83 4.37
C ASN A 29 -5.12 -6.15 3.11
N LEU A 30 -6.27 -5.49 3.20
CA LEU A 30 -6.90 -4.80 2.08
C LEU A 30 -6.04 -3.70 1.47
N SER A 31 -5.44 -2.85 2.31
CA SER A 31 -4.56 -1.78 1.83
C SER A 31 -3.32 -2.35 1.13
N GLY A 32 -2.75 -3.43 1.68
CA GLY A 32 -1.63 -4.14 1.06
C GLY A 32 -1.95 -4.75 -0.29
N ASP A 33 -3.09 -5.43 -0.39
CA ASP A 33 -3.50 -6.07 -1.64
C ASP A 33 -3.78 -5.04 -2.72
N ARG A 34 -4.38 -3.89 -2.37
CA ARG A 34 -4.57 -2.77 -3.30
C ARG A 34 -3.26 -2.19 -3.78
N ALA A 35 -2.30 -1.98 -2.88
CA ALA A 35 -0.98 -1.46 -3.22
C ALA A 35 -0.22 -2.44 -4.14
N LEU A 36 -0.29 -3.74 -3.86
CA LEU A 36 0.31 -4.77 -4.70
C LEU A 36 -0.37 -4.91 -6.05
N SER A 37 -1.71 -4.82 -6.10
CA SER A 37 -2.45 -4.84 -7.36
C SER A 37 -2.08 -3.65 -8.24
N ALA A 38 -1.95 -2.45 -7.66
CA ALA A 38 -1.52 -1.27 -8.40
C ALA A 38 -0.11 -1.44 -8.97
N ARG A 39 0.83 -2.01 -8.20
CA ARG A 39 2.17 -2.36 -8.69
C ARG A 39 2.08 -3.26 -9.93
N ARG A 40 1.31 -4.34 -9.87
CA ARG A 40 1.18 -5.30 -10.98
C ARG A 40 0.62 -4.65 -12.24
N VAL A 41 -0.42 -3.82 -12.10
CA VAL A 41 -1.00 -3.08 -13.24
C VAL A 41 0.02 -2.12 -13.86
N LEU A 42 0.87 -1.48 -13.06
CA LEU A 42 1.94 -0.62 -13.58
C LEU A 42 3.02 -1.43 -14.31
N GLU A 43 3.41 -2.59 -13.78
CA GLU A 43 4.35 -3.52 -14.43
C GLU A 43 3.79 -4.01 -15.78
N GLU A 44 2.52 -4.43 -15.82
CA GLU A 44 1.83 -4.84 -17.05
C GLU A 44 1.73 -3.69 -18.08
N ALA A 45 1.61 -2.45 -17.61
CA ALA A 45 1.63 -1.26 -18.46
C ALA A 45 3.05 -0.89 -18.98
N GLY A 46 4.07 -1.70 -18.67
CA GLY A 46 5.44 -1.53 -19.14
C GLY A 46 6.34 -0.70 -18.22
N MET A 47 6.00 -0.58 -16.93
CA MET A 47 6.90 -0.02 -15.93
C MET A 47 7.95 -1.07 -15.51
N PRO A 48 9.26 -0.78 -15.60
CA PRO A 48 10.30 -1.70 -15.14
C PRO A 48 10.17 -2.02 -13.65
N GLU A 49 10.35 -3.29 -13.26
CA GLU A 49 10.25 -3.72 -11.85
C GLU A 49 11.19 -2.95 -10.93
N ASP A 50 12.37 -2.58 -11.42
CA ASP A 50 13.41 -1.84 -10.70
C ASP A 50 13.02 -0.41 -10.31
N LYS A 51 11.93 0.12 -10.88
CA LYS A 51 11.40 1.44 -10.55
C LYS A 51 10.63 1.44 -9.23
N VAL A 52 10.09 0.29 -8.77
CA VAL A 52 9.35 0.22 -7.51
C VAL A 52 10.31 -0.04 -6.35
N MET A 53 10.55 0.97 -5.51
CA MET A 53 11.39 0.80 -4.32
C MET A 53 10.66 0.11 -3.18
N GLN A 54 9.38 0.42 -3.00
CA GLN A 54 8.66 -0.03 -1.82
C GLN A 54 7.16 -0.04 -2.05
N VAL A 55 6.52 -1.07 -1.51
CA VAL A 55 5.06 -1.16 -1.38
C VAL A 55 4.74 -1.09 0.10
N ARG A 56 3.95 -0.10 0.50
CA ARG A 56 3.53 0.13 1.89
C ARG A 56 2.03 -0.08 2.04
N ARG A 57 1.64 -0.40 3.28
CA ARG A 57 0.25 -0.62 3.69
C ARG A 57 -0.07 0.40 4.75
N ASN A 58 -1.24 1.01 4.65
CA ASN A 58 -1.78 1.85 5.69
C ASN A 58 -3.27 1.55 5.82
N GLY A 59 -3.71 1.20 7.03
CA GLY A 59 -5.09 0.87 7.28
C GLY A 59 -5.65 1.55 8.51
N GLY A 60 -6.97 1.51 8.63
CA GLY A 60 -7.72 2.05 9.75
C GLY A 60 -7.40 1.40 11.10
N PRO A 61 -8.15 1.72 12.18
CA PRO A 61 -7.85 1.31 13.54
C PRO A 61 -7.81 -0.22 13.76
N ASP A 62 -8.42 -1.00 12.86
CA ASP A 62 -8.37 -2.47 12.82
C ASP A 62 -7.10 -3.04 12.19
N ALA A 63 -6.25 -2.18 11.63
CA ALA A 63 -4.99 -2.57 11.01
C ALA A 63 -3.86 -2.85 12.02
N ALA A 64 -3.99 -2.35 13.24
CA ALA A 64 -2.97 -2.48 14.27
C ALA A 64 -3.36 -3.53 15.32
N GLY A 65 -2.72 -4.69 15.24
CA GLY A 65 -2.31 -5.37 16.46
C GLY A 65 -1.23 -4.55 17.15
N ARG A 66 -1.64 -3.59 18.00
CA ARG A 66 -0.86 -2.97 19.08
C ARG A 66 0.66 -2.82 18.86
N GLU A 67 1.09 -2.02 17.88
CA GLU A 67 2.38 -1.32 17.88
C GLU A 67 2.43 -0.38 16.67
N GLU A 68 1.98 0.87 16.86
CA GLU A 68 2.72 2.07 16.42
C GLU A 68 1.97 3.29 16.98
N SER A 69 2.21 3.55 18.26
CA SER A 69 2.09 4.90 18.80
C SER A 69 3.12 5.79 18.11
N ALA A 70 2.75 6.48 17.04
CA ALA A 70 3.60 7.52 16.47
C ALA A 70 2.79 8.69 15.91
N LYS A 71 2.74 9.76 16.72
CA LYS A 71 2.61 11.18 16.34
C LYS A 71 1.36 11.59 15.55
N CYS A 72 0.33 11.97 16.31
CA CYS A 72 -0.29 13.27 16.06
C CYS A 72 -0.10 14.09 17.34
N GLY A 73 0.76 15.09 17.28
CA GLY A 73 0.91 16.15 18.28
C GLY A 73 0.43 17.44 17.66
#